data_AF-A0ABD0N1U1-F1
#
_entry.id   AF-A0ABD0N1U1-F1
#
_cell.length_a   1.000
_cell.length_b   1.000
_cell.length_c   1.000
_cell.angle_alpha   90.00
_cell.angle_beta   90.00
_cell.angle_gamma   90.00
#
_symmetry.space_group_name_H-M   'P 1'
#
loop_
_entity.id
_entity.type
_entity.pdbx_description
1 polymer ?
#
loop_
_entity_poly.entity_id
_entity_poly.type
_entity_poly.pdbx_seq_one_letter_code
_entity_poly.pdbx_strand_id
1 'polypeptide(L)'
;STCAKGKPEWNPVHEPKRVIIIYSLDHPLYKEIILKLCAFMRAKCGTDVTLDLLDSAWLSTIGRIQWLDVQRERISKSSDKVLILCSPGVHAKWKAMCGEHKVRLKEDERSPTGDMLTPALSLIIPDFVHASSFHKYMVAYFDDVCSEDDVPAPFNVVVKYKLMKHFEELYFRILDVEKHEPGRIKCIEGIRENDYFSCPSGRGLQDAIEAFKNFQLKNPNWFEMELLDKDDEEEETIWKSTFPTDVNCSSVAECYQLIEEQKAHTFVNRI
;
A
#
# COMPACT_ATOMS: atom_id res chain seq x y z
N SER A 1 -0.69 20.71 -23.61
CA SER A 1 -0.15 20.34 -24.92
C SER A 1 -1.12 19.42 -25.62
N THR A 2 -1.76 19.90 -26.67
CA THR A 2 -2.74 19.18 -27.49
C THR A 2 -2.03 18.12 -28.32
N CYS A 3 -2.41 16.84 -28.15
CA CYS A 3 -1.98 15.77 -29.06
C CYS A 3 -2.44 16.14 -30.48
N ALA A 4 -1.49 16.27 -31.41
CA ALA A 4 -1.78 16.55 -32.80
C ALA A 4 -2.62 15.40 -33.40
N LYS A 5 -3.63 15.76 -34.19
CA LYS A 5 -4.58 14.87 -34.88
C LYS A 5 -3.95 14.10 -36.06
N GLY A 6 -2.79 13.49 -35.87
CA GLY A 6 -2.24 12.50 -36.79
C GLY A 6 -2.04 11.21 -36.01
N LYS A 7 -2.88 10.20 -36.24
CA LYS A 7 -2.83 8.91 -35.51
C LYS A 7 -1.42 8.31 -35.57
N PRO A 8 -0.93 7.84 -34.41
CA PRO A 8 -0.29 6.56 -34.35
C PRO A 8 -0.96 5.76 -33.22
N GLU A 9 -2.02 5.01 -33.55
CA GLU A 9 -2.57 4.01 -32.64
C GLU A 9 -1.47 3.01 -32.31
N TRP A 10 -1.16 2.87 -31.03
CA TRP A 10 -0.23 1.88 -30.54
C TRP A 10 -1.02 0.78 -29.83
N ASN A 11 -1.09 -0.39 -30.47
CA ASN A 11 -1.64 -1.61 -29.90
C ASN A 11 -0.47 -2.55 -29.55
N PRO A 12 0.01 -2.57 -28.30
CA PRO A 12 1.01 -3.54 -27.90
C PRO A 12 0.39 -4.93 -27.83
N VAL A 13 0.90 -5.85 -28.64
CA VAL A 13 0.83 -7.29 -28.33
C VAL A 13 2.04 -7.58 -27.44
N HIS A 14 1.88 -7.36 -26.13
CA HIS A 14 2.87 -7.75 -25.13
C HIS A 14 2.29 -8.85 -24.25
N GLU A 15 3.16 -9.71 -23.71
CA GLU A 15 2.77 -10.59 -22.61
C GLU A 15 2.17 -9.75 -21.47
N PRO A 16 1.10 -10.23 -20.82
CA PRO A 16 0.46 -9.49 -19.72
C PRO A 16 1.50 -9.13 -18.66
N LYS A 17 1.72 -7.83 -18.46
CA LYS A 17 2.54 -7.35 -17.36
C LYS A 17 1.77 -7.52 -16.07
N ARG A 18 2.45 -7.97 -15.02
CA ARG A 18 1.86 -8.09 -13.69
C ARG A 18 2.15 -6.85 -12.84
N VAL A 19 1.15 -6.43 -12.10
CA VAL A 19 1.24 -5.35 -11.11
C VAL A 19 0.71 -5.85 -9.77
N ILE A 20 1.53 -5.71 -8.73
CA ILE A 20 1.13 -5.94 -7.34
C ILE A 20 0.72 -4.60 -6.75
N ILE A 21 -0.47 -4.53 -6.17
CA ILE A 21 -1.00 -3.30 -5.58
C ILE A 21 -0.86 -3.35 -4.05
N ILE A 22 -0.24 -2.31 -3.50
CA ILE A 22 -0.10 -2.06 -2.06
C ILE A 22 -0.89 -0.80 -1.73
N TYR A 23 -1.73 -0.87 -0.70
CA TYR A 23 -2.69 0.18 -0.35
C TYR A 23 -3.07 0.04 1.13
N SER A 24 -3.76 1.05 1.66
CA SER A 24 -4.38 0.99 2.98
C SER A 24 -5.89 0.76 2.88
N LEU A 25 -6.46 -0.04 3.78
CA LEU A 25 -7.91 -0.21 3.92
C LEU A 25 -8.51 0.94 4.75
N ASP A 26 -8.63 2.12 4.12
CA ASP A 26 -9.04 3.33 4.83
C ASP A 26 -10.54 3.39 5.14
N HIS A 27 -11.36 2.92 4.20
CA HIS A 27 -12.81 3.02 4.25
C HIS A 27 -13.43 2.05 3.21
N PRO A 28 -14.65 1.52 3.42
CA PRO A 28 -15.31 0.64 2.45
C PRO A 28 -15.43 1.25 1.04
N LEU A 29 -15.71 2.55 0.93
CA LEU A 29 -15.78 3.23 -0.37
C LEU A 29 -14.41 3.36 -1.05
N TYR A 30 -13.32 3.51 -0.28
CA TYR A 30 -11.97 3.50 -0.84
C TYR A 30 -11.59 2.10 -1.33
N LYS A 31 -11.94 1.06 -0.56
CA LYS A 31 -11.80 -0.34 -0.97
C LYS A 31 -12.50 -0.61 -2.32
N GLU A 32 -13.70 -0.08 -2.52
CA GLU A 32 -14.38 -0.17 -3.82
C GLU A 32 -13.59 0.50 -4.95
N ILE A 33 -12.99 1.68 -4.73
CA ILE A 33 -12.11 2.31 -5.73
C ILE A 33 -10.96 1.37 -6.11
N ILE A 34 -10.30 0.74 -5.13
CA ILE A 34 -9.20 -0.20 -5.38
C ILE A 34 -9.67 -1.38 -6.24
N LEU A 35 -10.80 -2.00 -5.89
CA LEU A 35 -11.35 -3.13 -6.64
C LEU A 35 -11.77 -2.74 -8.06
N LYS A 36 -12.35 -1.55 -8.26
CA LYS A 36 -12.70 -1.04 -9.59
C LYS A 36 -11.46 -0.69 -10.41
N LEU A 37 -10.39 -0.19 -9.79
CA LEU A 37 -9.11 0.01 -10.48
C LEU A 37 -8.55 -1.32 -10.98
N CYS A 38 -8.55 -2.36 -10.15
CA CYS A 38 -8.13 -3.71 -10.56
C CYS A 38 -8.94 -4.23 -11.75
N ALA A 39 -10.27 -4.09 -11.69
CA ALA A 39 -11.16 -4.50 -12.78
C ALA A 39 -10.88 -3.71 -14.07
N PHE A 40 -10.63 -2.41 -13.96
CA PHE A 40 -10.26 -1.56 -15.08
C PHE A 40 -8.92 -1.97 -15.70
N MET A 41 -7.87 -2.16 -14.89
CA MET A 41 -6.54 -2.59 -15.35
C MET A 41 -6.60 -3.97 -16.03
N ARG A 42 -7.34 -4.93 -15.48
CA ARG A 42 -7.51 -6.26 -16.09
C ARG A 42 -8.30 -6.18 -17.40
N ALA A 43 -9.47 -5.55 -17.40
CA ALA A 43 -10.38 -5.58 -18.54
C ALA A 43 -9.98 -4.65 -19.69
N LYS A 44 -9.47 -3.45 -19.38
CA LYS A 44 -9.14 -2.43 -20.39
C LYS A 44 -7.65 -2.45 -20.76
N CYS A 45 -6.78 -2.78 -19.82
CA CYS A 45 -5.32 -2.70 -20.00
C CYS A 45 -4.64 -4.07 -20.15
N GLY A 46 -5.40 -5.18 -20.05
CA GLY A 46 -4.85 -6.54 -20.13
C GLY A 46 -3.75 -6.83 -19.10
N THR A 47 -3.76 -6.10 -17.97
CA THR A 47 -2.74 -6.20 -16.92
C THR A 47 -3.13 -7.30 -15.95
N ASP A 48 -2.18 -8.19 -15.62
CA ASP A 48 -2.37 -9.13 -14.52
C ASP A 48 -2.21 -8.36 -13.20
N VAL A 49 -3.22 -8.40 -12.33
CA VAL A 49 -3.22 -7.60 -11.09
C VAL A 49 -3.25 -8.52 -9.90
N THR A 50 -2.27 -8.39 -9.01
CA THR A 50 -2.20 -9.13 -7.76
C THR A 50 -2.54 -8.20 -6.60
N LEU A 51 -3.51 -8.62 -5.78
CA LEU A 51 -4.06 -7.86 -4.66
C LEU A 51 -4.53 -8.86 -3.60
N ASP A 52 -4.28 -8.58 -2.32
CA ASP A 52 -4.71 -9.42 -1.19
C ASP A 52 -6.21 -9.73 -1.21
N LEU A 53 -7.06 -8.75 -1.54
CA LEU A 53 -8.51 -8.92 -1.66
C LEU A 53 -8.93 -9.91 -2.74
N LEU A 54 -8.10 -10.10 -3.77
CA LEU A 54 -8.37 -11.02 -4.89
C LEU A 54 -7.79 -12.42 -4.63
N ASP A 55 -6.89 -12.56 -3.66
CA ASP A 55 -6.16 -13.79 -3.33
C ASP A 55 -6.51 -14.33 -1.92
N SER A 56 -7.65 -13.93 -1.36
CA SER A 56 -8.01 -14.19 0.05
C SER A 56 -7.90 -15.66 0.48
N ALA A 57 -8.29 -16.61 -0.37
CA ALA A 57 -8.20 -18.05 -0.08
C ALA A 57 -6.75 -18.56 -0.01
N TRP A 58 -5.87 -18.03 -0.86
CA TRP A 58 -4.46 -18.39 -0.82
C TRP A 58 -3.78 -17.74 0.37
N LEU A 59 -4.07 -16.46 0.60
CA LEU A 59 -3.56 -15.72 1.74
C LEU A 59 -3.96 -16.38 3.07
N SER A 60 -5.22 -16.82 3.22
CA SER A 60 -5.66 -17.52 4.43
C SER A 60 -4.94 -18.84 4.67
N THR A 61 -4.39 -19.46 3.62
CA THR A 61 -3.66 -20.72 3.69
C THR A 61 -2.21 -20.52 4.11
N ILE A 62 -1.52 -19.53 3.55
CA ILE A 62 -0.08 -19.35 3.75
C ILE A 62 0.27 -18.26 4.79
N GLY A 63 -0.69 -17.42 5.14
CA GLY A 63 -0.49 -16.29 6.05
C GLY A 63 0.09 -15.06 5.37
N ARG A 64 -0.03 -13.91 6.05
CA ARG A 64 0.25 -12.57 5.51
C ARG A 64 1.70 -12.38 5.11
N ILE A 65 2.61 -12.70 6.02
CA ILE A 65 4.06 -12.50 5.83
C ILE A 65 4.55 -13.37 4.68
N GLN A 66 4.17 -14.65 4.68
CA GLN A 66 4.55 -15.57 3.60
C GLN A 66 3.99 -15.13 2.24
N TRP A 67 2.75 -14.63 2.21
CA TRP A 67 2.16 -14.11 0.97
C TRP A 67 2.94 -12.91 0.42
N LEU A 68 3.33 -11.97 1.30
CA LEU A 68 4.14 -10.80 0.93
C LEU A 68 5.56 -11.19 0.48
N ASP A 69 6.19 -12.15 1.16
CA ASP A 69 7.51 -12.66 0.78
C ASP A 69 7.49 -13.31 -0.61
N VAL A 70 6.45 -14.09 -0.92
CA VAL A 70 6.27 -14.66 -2.26
C VAL A 70 6.13 -13.56 -3.32
N GLN A 71 5.38 -12.49 -3.02
CA GLN A 71 5.27 -11.36 -3.96
C GLN A 71 6.62 -10.66 -4.16
N ARG A 72 7.36 -10.41 -3.07
CA ARG A 72 8.68 -9.77 -3.10
C ARG A 72 9.71 -10.58 -3.90
N GLU A 73 9.74 -11.89 -3.71
CA GLU A 73 10.66 -12.76 -4.44
C GLU A 73 10.32 -12.81 -5.93
N ARG A 74 9.03 -12.77 -6.28
CA ARG A 74 8.58 -12.66 -7.68
C ARG A 74 9.02 -11.35 -8.32
N ILE A 75 8.77 -10.20 -7.67
CA ILE A 75 9.22 -8.87 -8.12
C ILE A 75 10.74 -8.82 -8.33
N SER A 76 11.49 -9.59 -7.56
CA SER A 76 12.95 -9.65 -7.67
C SER A 76 13.42 -10.40 -8.92
N LYS A 77 12.61 -11.33 -9.44
CA LYS A 77 12.95 -12.24 -10.54
C LYS A 77 12.28 -11.90 -11.88
N SER A 78 11.34 -10.97 -11.90
CA SER A 78 10.57 -10.59 -13.09
C SER A 78 10.65 -9.08 -13.38
N SER A 79 10.07 -8.64 -14.49
CA SER A 79 9.85 -7.22 -14.78
C SER A 79 8.57 -6.66 -14.13
N ASP A 80 7.99 -7.37 -13.16
CA ASP A 80 6.73 -7.00 -12.54
C ASP A 80 6.88 -5.70 -11.74
N LYS A 81 5.78 -4.93 -11.65
CA LYS A 81 5.77 -3.65 -10.95
C LYS A 81 4.98 -3.71 -9.66
N VAL A 82 5.35 -2.85 -8.73
CA VAL A 82 4.60 -2.58 -7.50
C VAL A 82 3.96 -1.22 -7.61
N LEU A 83 2.64 -1.17 -7.51
CA LEU A 83 1.88 0.06 -7.43
C LEU A 83 1.50 0.33 -5.98
N ILE A 84 2.06 1.39 -5.41
CA ILE A 84 1.75 1.86 -4.06
C ILE A 84 0.70 2.97 -4.19
N LEU A 85 -0.50 2.72 -3.68
CA LEU A 85 -1.61 3.67 -3.67
C LEU A 85 -1.63 4.40 -2.33
N CYS A 86 -1.13 5.63 -2.34
CA CYS A 86 -1.08 6.50 -1.16
C CYS A 86 -2.44 7.12 -0.88
N SER A 87 -2.78 7.14 0.41
CA SER A 87 -4.03 7.62 0.98
C SER A 87 -3.79 8.02 2.44
N PRO A 88 -4.74 8.67 3.12
CA PRO A 88 -4.56 9.09 4.51
C PRO A 88 -4.14 7.96 5.45
N GLY A 89 -4.66 6.73 5.26
CA GLY A 89 -4.22 5.58 6.06
C GLY A 89 -2.80 5.11 5.77
N VAL A 90 -2.30 5.30 4.54
CA VAL A 90 -0.87 5.05 4.26
C VAL A 90 0.01 6.02 5.04
N HIS A 91 -0.33 7.31 5.02
CA HIS A 91 0.41 8.32 5.78
C HIS A 91 0.35 8.03 7.29
N ALA A 92 -0.85 7.79 7.82
CA ALA A 92 -1.06 7.55 9.25
C ALA A 92 -0.29 6.30 9.74
N LYS A 93 -0.36 5.19 9.00
CA LYS A 93 0.39 3.96 9.32
C LYS A 93 1.91 4.18 9.20
N TRP A 94 2.37 4.93 8.19
CA TRP A 94 3.79 5.28 8.08
C TRP A 94 4.29 6.11 9.28
N LYS A 95 3.50 7.10 9.71
CA LYS A 95 3.81 7.92 10.90
C LYS A 95 3.88 7.06 12.16
N ALA A 96 2.94 6.12 12.31
CA ALA A 96 2.97 5.13 13.40
C ALA A 96 4.25 4.26 13.36
N MET A 97 4.67 3.79 12.19
CA MET A 97 5.94 3.06 12.02
C MET A 97 7.17 3.91 12.40
N CYS A 98 7.08 5.22 12.25
CA CYS A 98 8.11 6.18 12.63
C CYS A 98 8.08 6.55 14.13
N GLY A 99 7.30 5.85 14.94
CA GLY A 99 7.23 6.04 16.40
C GLY A 99 6.17 7.04 16.86
N GLU A 100 5.27 7.47 15.96
CA GLU A 100 4.09 8.23 16.36
C GLU A 100 2.99 7.29 16.90
N HIS A 101 1.79 7.83 17.09
CA HIS A 101 0.68 7.11 17.70
C HIS A 101 0.31 5.90 16.85
N LYS A 102 0.20 4.73 17.49
CA LYS A 102 -0.33 3.51 16.85
C LYS A 102 -1.68 3.80 16.21
N VAL A 103 -1.81 3.42 14.95
CA VAL A 103 -3.02 3.57 14.14
C VAL A 103 -3.69 2.21 13.99
N ARG A 104 -4.99 2.15 14.24
CA ARG A 104 -5.86 1.00 13.95
C ARG A 104 -7.06 1.52 13.17
N LEU A 105 -7.32 0.93 12.00
CA LEU A 105 -8.48 1.27 11.17
C LEU A 105 -9.57 0.22 11.35
N LYS A 106 -10.83 0.66 11.37
CA LYS A 106 -11.99 -0.24 11.46
C LYS A 106 -12.00 -1.32 10.39
N GLU A 107 -11.62 -0.97 9.17
CA GLU A 107 -11.61 -1.92 8.05
C GLU A 107 -10.47 -2.94 8.13
N ASP A 108 -9.33 -2.60 8.75
CA ASP A 108 -8.30 -3.59 9.05
C ASP A 108 -8.85 -4.61 10.07
N GLU A 109 -9.47 -4.16 11.17
CA GLU A 109 -10.01 -5.06 12.20
C GLU A 109 -11.17 -5.92 11.70
N ARG A 110 -11.99 -5.39 10.78
CA ARG A 110 -13.06 -6.15 10.11
C ARG A 110 -12.54 -7.12 9.05
N SER A 111 -11.32 -6.90 8.56
CA SER A 111 -10.71 -7.75 7.55
C SER A 111 -10.18 -9.04 8.20
N PRO A 112 -10.51 -10.23 7.66
CA PRO A 112 -9.91 -11.48 8.15
C PRO A 112 -8.39 -11.51 7.98
N THR A 113 -7.87 -10.63 7.13
CA THR A 113 -6.46 -10.47 6.82
C THR A 113 -5.80 -9.38 7.68
N GLY A 114 -6.56 -8.54 8.39
CA GLY A 114 -5.99 -7.43 9.15
C GLY A 114 -5.18 -6.45 8.29
N ASP A 115 -4.29 -5.70 8.93
CA ASP A 115 -3.41 -4.75 8.26
C ASP A 115 -2.32 -5.43 7.40
N MET A 116 -2.44 -5.30 6.08
CA MET A 116 -1.44 -5.74 5.09
C MET A 116 -0.42 -4.67 4.73
N LEU A 117 -0.74 -3.39 4.97
CA LEU A 117 0.11 -2.29 4.54
C LEU A 117 1.39 -2.24 5.38
N THR A 118 1.27 -2.21 6.69
CA THR A 118 2.42 -2.08 7.59
C THR A 118 3.51 -3.14 7.35
N PRO A 119 3.20 -4.45 7.25
CA PRO A 119 4.21 -5.44 6.90
C PRO A 119 4.73 -5.27 5.47
N ALA A 120 3.89 -4.88 4.51
CA ALA A 120 4.35 -4.62 3.13
C ALA A 120 5.33 -3.44 3.07
N LEU A 121 5.05 -2.33 3.75
CA LEU A 121 5.94 -1.17 3.87
C LEU A 121 7.29 -1.57 4.46
N SER A 122 7.28 -2.36 5.53
CA SER A 122 8.50 -2.85 6.20
C SER A 122 9.40 -3.64 5.24
N LEU A 123 8.82 -4.37 4.29
CA LEU A 123 9.56 -5.15 3.30
C LEU A 123 10.11 -4.31 2.14
N ILE A 124 9.38 -3.28 1.71
CA ILE A 124 9.74 -2.52 0.49
C ILE A 124 10.56 -1.26 0.77
N ILE A 125 10.46 -0.65 1.96
CA ILE A 125 11.19 0.59 2.29
C ILE A 125 12.71 0.47 2.07
N PRO A 126 13.38 -0.64 2.43
CA PRO A 126 14.81 -0.80 2.18
C PRO A 126 15.20 -0.65 0.70
N ASP A 127 14.30 -0.98 -0.23
CA ASP A 127 14.58 -0.86 -1.67
C ASP A 127 14.67 0.59 -2.14
N PHE A 128 14.12 1.55 -1.37
CA PHE A 128 14.18 2.98 -1.68
C PHE A 128 15.52 3.63 -1.30
N VAL A 129 16.44 2.88 -0.68
CA VAL A 129 17.83 3.30 -0.48
C VAL A 129 18.66 3.12 -1.77
N HIS A 130 18.26 2.18 -2.64
CA HIS A 130 19.02 1.81 -3.84
C HIS A 130 18.31 2.22 -5.12
N ALA A 131 18.86 3.20 -5.84
CA ALA A 131 18.28 3.73 -7.09
C ALA A 131 18.02 2.65 -8.15
N SER A 132 18.78 1.55 -8.15
CA SER A 132 18.59 0.41 -9.03
C SER A 132 17.22 -0.25 -8.88
N SER A 133 16.55 -0.12 -7.74
CA SER A 133 15.25 -0.74 -7.47
C SER A 133 14.07 0.16 -7.86
N PHE A 134 14.28 1.46 -8.09
CA PHE A 134 13.20 2.43 -8.28
C PHE A 134 12.31 2.13 -9.50
N HIS A 135 12.86 1.48 -10.53
CA HIS A 135 12.11 1.11 -11.73
C HIS A 135 11.03 0.04 -11.49
N LYS A 136 11.05 -0.63 -10.33
CA LYS A 136 10.06 -1.62 -9.91
C LYS A 136 8.86 -0.99 -9.24
N TYR A 137 9.02 0.21 -8.68
CA TYR A 137 8.01 0.87 -7.87
C TYR A 137 7.35 2.02 -8.62
N MET A 138 6.04 2.12 -8.46
CA MET A 138 5.21 3.21 -8.95
C MET A 138 4.38 3.71 -7.77
N VAL A 139 4.42 5.01 -7.51
CA VAL A 139 3.67 5.62 -6.40
C VAL A 139 2.57 6.49 -6.99
N ALA A 140 1.35 6.30 -6.53
CA ALA A 140 0.20 7.00 -7.06
C ALA A 140 -0.83 7.31 -5.97
N TYR A 141 -1.73 8.24 -6.24
CA TYR A 141 -2.87 8.57 -5.38
C TYR A 141 -4.02 9.10 -6.23
N PHE A 142 -5.25 8.94 -5.78
CA PHE A 142 -6.43 9.48 -6.45
C PHE A 142 -6.64 10.94 -6.00
N ASP A 143 -6.18 11.91 -6.81
CA ASP A 143 -6.16 13.36 -6.49
C ASP A 143 -7.57 13.97 -6.21
N ASP A 144 -8.64 13.21 -6.50
CA ASP A 144 -10.03 13.58 -6.17
C ASP A 144 -10.46 13.24 -4.73
N VAL A 145 -9.78 12.29 -4.07
CA VAL A 145 -10.15 11.74 -2.76
C VAL A 145 -8.97 11.57 -1.78
N CYS A 146 -7.75 11.73 -2.28
CA CYS A 146 -6.47 11.68 -1.57
C CYS A 146 -5.59 12.85 -2.02
N SER A 147 -4.45 13.04 -1.36
CA SER A 147 -3.52 14.14 -1.59
C SER A 147 -2.08 13.66 -1.79
N GLU A 148 -1.20 14.55 -2.25
CA GLU A 148 0.24 14.24 -2.29
C GLU A 148 0.87 14.14 -0.89
N ASP A 149 0.30 14.84 0.09
CA ASP A 149 0.77 14.82 1.48
C ASP A 149 0.60 13.43 2.11
N ASP A 150 -0.27 12.60 1.53
CA ASP A 150 -0.47 11.21 1.92
C ASP A 150 0.72 10.30 1.53
N VAL A 151 1.69 10.80 0.75
CA VAL A 151 2.85 10.02 0.29
C VAL A 151 3.95 10.00 1.34
N PRO A 152 4.33 8.81 1.87
CA PRO A 152 5.47 8.67 2.78
C PRO A 152 6.79 9.22 2.24
N ALA A 153 7.59 9.82 3.12
CA ALA A 153 8.87 10.45 2.77
C ALA A 153 9.85 9.55 1.98
N PRO A 154 10.00 8.24 2.27
CA PRO A 154 10.88 7.36 1.50
C PRO A 154 10.54 7.29 0.00
N PHE A 155 9.29 7.54 -0.37
CA PHE A 155 8.82 7.46 -1.75
C PHE A 155 9.00 8.75 -2.54
N ASN A 156 9.47 9.83 -1.91
CA ASN A 156 9.70 11.11 -2.59
C ASN A 156 10.82 11.05 -3.65
N VAL A 157 11.62 9.99 -3.65
CA VAL A 157 12.69 9.75 -4.65
C VAL A 157 12.16 9.26 -6.00
N VAL A 158 10.88 8.88 -6.09
CA VAL A 158 10.24 8.43 -7.34
C VAL A 158 9.11 9.36 -7.78
N VAL A 159 8.75 9.26 -9.07
CA VAL A 159 7.64 10.02 -9.66
C VAL A 159 6.32 9.57 -9.04
N LYS A 160 5.46 10.55 -8.72
CA LYS A 160 4.13 10.35 -8.14
C LYS A 160 3.06 10.57 -9.21
N TYR A 161 2.16 9.60 -9.38
CA TYR A 161 1.11 9.65 -10.40
C TYR A 161 -0.22 10.04 -9.77
N LYS A 162 -0.81 11.15 -10.26
CA LYS A 162 -2.17 11.56 -9.91
C LYS A 162 -3.15 10.73 -10.73
N LEU A 163 -3.94 9.86 -10.10
CA LEU A 163 -4.94 9.06 -10.79
C LEU A 163 -6.27 9.82 -10.87
N MET A 164 -6.97 9.86 -12.00
CA MET A 164 -6.68 9.23 -13.32
C MET A 164 -5.90 10.15 -14.30
N LYS A 165 -5.45 11.33 -13.86
CA LYS A 165 -4.72 12.35 -14.65
C LYS A 165 -3.48 11.81 -15.35
N HIS A 166 -2.65 11.06 -14.62
CA HIS A 166 -1.37 10.52 -15.07
C HIS A 166 -1.42 9.00 -15.27
N PHE A 167 -2.61 8.41 -15.44
CA PHE A 167 -2.74 6.96 -15.56
C PHE A 167 -2.08 6.42 -16.84
N GLU A 168 -2.11 7.17 -17.94
CA GLU A 168 -1.47 6.77 -19.19
C GLU A 168 0.05 6.67 -19.02
N GLU A 169 0.68 7.66 -18.38
CA GLU A 169 2.11 7.64 -18.04
C GLU A 169 2.47 6.48 -17.11
N LEU A 170 1.61 6.22 -16.11
CA LEU A 170 1.76 5.06 -15.22
C LEU A 170 1.66 3.75 -16.00
N TYR A 171 0.76 3.65 -16.97
CA TYR A 171 0.61 2.45 -17.79
C TYR A 171 1.80 2.24 -18.74
N PHE A 172 2.37 3.31 -19.31
CA PHE A 172 3.65 3.21 -20.03
C PHE A 172 4.78 2.68 -19.15
N ARG A 173 4.81 3.04 -17.86
CA ARG A 173 5.75 2.45 -16.88
C ARG A 173 5.49 0.98 -16.59
N ILE A 174 4.23 0.56 -16.54
CA ILE A 174 3.87 -0.87 -16.42
C ILE A 174 4.44 -1.66 -17.61
N LEU A 175 4.37 -1.08 -18.81
CA LEU A 175 4.82 -1.72 -20.04
C LEU A 175 6.33 -1.66 -20.26
N ASP A 176 7.08 -0.90 -19.45
CA ASP A 176 8.49 -0.55 -19.69
C ASP A 176 8.71 0.07 -21.08
N VAL A 177 7.80 0.96 -21.49
CA VAL A 177 7.83 1.62 -22.80
C VAL A 177 7.88 3.14 -22.63
N GLU A 178 8.76 3.80 -23.37
CA GLU A 178 8.80 5.26 -23.41
C GLU A 178 7.60 5.82 -24.19
N LYS A 179 6.88 6.76 -23.56
CA LYS A 179 5.78 7.52 -24.18
C LYS A 179 6.28 8.42 -25.31
N HIS A 180 7.45 9.01 -25.12
CA HIS A 180 8.07 9.96 -26.05
C HIS A 180 9.23 9.29 -26.76
N GLU A 181 9.08 9.06 -28.06
CA GLU A 181 10.17 8.65 -28.94
C GLU A 181 10.52 9.82 -29.88
N PRO A 182 11.74 9.86 -30.46
CA PRO A 182 12.11 10.89 -31.43
C PRO A 182 11.07 11.03 -32.56
N GLY A 183 10.35 12.15 -32.57
CA GLY A 183 9.31 12.45 -33.59
C GLY A 183 7.95 11.78 -33.38
N ARG A 184 7.73 11.00 -32.31
CA ARG A 184 6.45 10.30 -32.05
C ARG A 184 6.08 10.31 -30.58
N ILE A 185 4.82 10.63 -30.28
CA ILE A 185 4.25 10.47 -28.94
C ILE A 185 3.25 9.31 -29.01
N LYS A 186 3.51 8.25 -28.24
CA LYS A 186 2.57 7.14 -28.10
C LYS A 186 1.40 7.57 -27.22
N CYS A 187 0.20 7.18 -27.61
CA CYS A 187 -1.03 7.44 -26.86
C CYS A 187 -1.85 6.14 -26.84
N ILE A 188 -2.60 5.94 -25.76
CA ILE A 188 -3.42 4.75 -25.55
C ILE A 188 -4.86 5.20 -25.33
N GLU A 189 -5.76 4.74 -26.19
CA GLU A 189 -7.14 5.20 -26.20
C GLU A 189 -7.98 4.55 -25.10
N GLY A 190 -8.75 5.38 -24.39
CA GLY A 190 -9.71 4.92 -23.38
C GLY A 190 -9.07 4.56 -22.04
N ILE A 191 -7.91 5.15 -21.71
CA ILE A 191 -7.30 5.04 -20.37
C ILE A 191 -6.89 6.38 -19.76
N ARG A 192 -7.09 7.49 -20.47
CA ARG A 192 -6.73 8.84 -20.03
C ARG A 192 -7.86 9.41 -19.17
N GLU A 193 -7.56 10.45 -18.41
CA GLU A 193 -8.51 11.16 -17.54
C GLU A 193 -9.86 11.46 -18.23
N ASN A 194 -9.82 11.87 -19.49
CA ASN A 194 -10.99 12.30 -20.24
C ASN A 194 -11.71 11.19 -21.03
N ASP A 195 -11.20 9.96 -21.04
CA ASP A 195 -11.78 8.88 -21.83
C ASP A 195 -11.82 7.50 -21.16
N TYR A 196 -11.19 7.31 -19.99
CA TYR A 196 -11.15 6.01 -19.29
C TYR A 196 -12.55 5.48 -18.98
N PHE A 197 -13.49 6.39 -18.71
CA PHE A 197 -14.87 6.08 -18.38
C PHE A 197 -15.75 5.67 -19.58
N SER A 198 -15.17 5.59 -20.78
CA SER A 198 -15.89 5.19 -22.00
C SER A 198 -16.21 3.70 -22.05
N CYS A 199 -15.52 2.87 -21.25
CA CYS A 199 -15.80 1.44 -21.12
C CYS A 199 -16.51 1.12 -19.79
N PRO A 200 -17.21 -0.03 -19.66
CA PRO A 200 -17.95 -0.37 -18.45
C PRO A 200 -17.09 -0.43 -17.17
N SER A 201 -15.87 -0.98 -17.26
CA SER A 201 -14.97 -1.06 -16.11
C SER A 201 -14.47 0.31 -15.67
N GLY A 202 -14.17 1.21 -16.61
CA GLY A 202 -13.75 2.57 -16.31
C GLY A 202 -14.89 3.44 -15.79
N ARG A 203 -16.12 3.23 -16.29
CA ARG A 203 -17.35 3.83 -15.74
C ARG A 203 -17.50 3.47 -14.26
N GLY A 204 -17.41 2.17 -13.94
CA GLY A 204 -17.51 1.70 -12.56
C GLY A 204 -16.42 2.28 -11.64
N LEU A 205 -15.20 2.50 -12.17
CA LEU A 205 -14.14 3.19 -11.42
C LEU A 205 -14.49 4.67 -11.18
N GLN A 206 -14.97 5.39 -12.19
CA GLN A 206 -15.40 6.78 -12.01
C GLN A 206 -16.52 6.90 -10.98
N ASP A 207 -17.53 6.04 -11.07
CA ASP A 207 -18.67 6.05 -10.14
C ASP A 207 -18.23 5.79 -8.70
N ALA A 208 -17.25 4.89 -8.48
CA ALA A 208 -16.69 4.62 -7.15
C ALA A 208 -15.89 5.81 -6.59
N ILE A 209 -15.08 6.48 -7.44
CA ILE A 209 -14.34 7.69 -7.05
C ILE A 209 -15.32 8.81 -6.68
N GLU A 210 -16.34 9.04 -7.49
CA GLU A 210 -17.36 10.07 -7.25
C GLU A 210 -18.18 9.77 -5.98
N ALA A 211 -18.54 8.49 -5.75
CA ALA A 211 -19.23 8.08 -4.54
C ALA A 211 -18.42 8.40 -3.28
N PHE A 212 -17.12 8.09 -3.27
CA PHE A 212 -16.27 8.38 -2.12
C PHE A 212 -16.04 9.88 -1.94
N LYS A 213 -15.78 10.61 -3.02
CA LYS A 213 -15.66 12.07 -3.00
C LYS A 213 -16.89 12.75 -2.41
N ASN A 214 -18.08 12.34 -2.84
CA ASN A 214 -19.35 12.84 -2.31
C ASN A 214 -19.55 12.50 -0.83
N PHE A 215 -19.06 11.35 -0.38
CA PHE A 215 -19.06 10.98 1.03
C PHE A 215 -18.12 11.86 1.86
N GLN A 216 -16.90 12.12 1.39
CA GLN A 216 -15.93 13.00 2.06
C GLN A 216 -16.43 14.45 2.16
N LEU A 217 -17.11 14.96 1.12
CA LEU A 217 -17.72 16.29 1.15
C LEU A 217 -18.82 16.41 2.23
N LYS A 218 -19.53 15.32 2.50
CA LYS A 218 -20.57 15.28 3.56
C LYS A 218 -19.97 15.03 4.95
N ASN A 219 -18.79 14.43 5.02
CA ASN A 219 -18.12 14.03 6.26
C ASN A 219 -16.64 14.47 6.22
N PRO A 220 -16.31 15.73 6.52
CA PRO A 220 -14.94 16.24 6.41
C PRO A 220 -13.94 15.52 7.31
N ASN A 221 -14.39 14.99 8.45
CA ASN A 221 -13.61 14.23 9.44
C ASN A 221 -13.79 12.71 9.27
N TRP A 222 -14.09 12.24 8.06
CA TRP A 222 -14.36 10.82 7.80
C TRP A 222 -13.20 9.92 8.20
N PHE A 223 -11.95 10.36 8.05
CA PHE A 223 -10.79 9.52 8.32
C PHE A 223 -10.61 9.31 9.82
N GLU A 224 -10.77 10.36 10.63
CA GLU A 224 -10.77 10.28 12.09
C GLU A 224 -11.89 9.36 12.59
N MET A 225 -13.04 9.36 11.91
CA MET A 225 -14.14 8.45 12.24
C MET A 225 -13.81 6.97 11.93
N GLU A 226 -12.83 6.68 11.07
CA GLU A 226 -12.40 5.31 10.76
C GLU A 226 -11.28 4.80 11.69
N LEU A 227 -10.66 5.70 12.45
CA LEU A 227 -9.73 5.33 13.51
C LEU A 227 -10.48 4.67 14.68
N LEU A 228 -9.85 3.66 15.27
CA LEU A 228 -10.26 3.10 16.55
C LEU A 228 -9.44 3.76 17.67
N ASP A 229 -10.14 4.24 18.70
CA ASP A 229 -9.51 4.81 19.89
C ASP A 229 -8.68 3.75 20.64
N LYS A 230 -7.71 4.22 21.43
CA LYS A 230 -6.77 3.36 22.17
C LYS A 230 -7.38 2.67 23.40
N ASP A 231 -8.65 2.88 23.68
CA ASP A 231 -9.27 2.41 24.92
C ASP A 231 -9.95 1.06 24.72
N ASP A 232 -9.12 0.05 24.46
CA ASP A 232 -9.30 -1.29 25.02
C ASP A 232 -7.89 -1.72 25.45
N GLU A 233 -7.51 -1.31 26.66
CA GLU A 233 -6.35 -1.85 27.37
C GLU A 233 -6.52 -3.39 27.54
N GLU A 234 -6.12 -4.15 26.53
CA GLU A 234 -5.77 -5.57 26.69
C GLU A 234 -4.25 -5.75 26.84
N GLU A 235 -3.56 -4.78 27.45
CA GLU A 235 -2.19 -4.98 27.95
C GLU A 235 -2.16 -5.42 29.44
N GLU A 236 -3.28 -5.37 30.19
CA GLU A 236 -3.32 -5.84 31.59
C GLU A 236 -3.81 -7.30 31.80
N THR A 237 -4.35 -7.98 30.79
CA THR A 237 -4.95 -9.33 30.96
C THR A 237 -4.04 -10.50 30.60
N ILE A 238 -2.87 -10.26 29.98
CA ILE A 238 -1.94 -11.34 29.58
C ILE A 238 -0.92 -11.68 30.68
N TRP A 239 -0.54 -10.75 31.56
CA TRP A 239 0.41 -11.06 32.65
C TRP A 239 -0.22 -11.80 33.83
N LYS A 240 -1.52 -11.65 34.07
CA LYS A 240 -2.20 -12.30 35.21
C LYS A 240 -2.72 -13.71 34.93
N SER A 241 -2.78 -14.16 33.67
CA SER A 241 -3.43 -15.43 33.29
C SER A 241 -2.48 -16.57 32.91
N THR A 242 -1.16 -16.34 32.83
CA THR A 242 -0.19 -17.38 32.38
C THR A 242 0.71 -17.95 33.49
N PHE A 243 0.52 -17.58 34.76
CA PHE A 243 1.20 -18.27 35.86
C PHE A 243 0.20 -19.08 36.68
N PRO A 244 0.22 -20.43 36.57
CA PRO A 244 -0.36 -21.27 37.59
C PRO A 244 0.32 -20.92 38.92
N THR A 245 -0.46 -20.58 39.94
CA THR A 245 0.02 -20.21 41.29
C THR A 245 0.72 -21.35 42.05
N ASP A 246 0.98 -22.50 41.42
CA ASP A 246 1.51 -23.68 42.09
C ASP A 246 2.70 -24.30 41.32
N VAL A 247 3.80 -23.55 41.18
CA VAL A 247 5.11 -24.16 40.91
C VAL A 247 6.17 -23.45 41.72
N ASN A 248 6.60 -24.09 42.81
CA ASN A 248 7.79 -23.72 43.56
C ASN A 248 9.03 -23.98 42.68
N CYS A 249 9.50 -22.95 41.97
CA CYS A 249 10.74 -23.01 41.19
C CYS A 249 11.77 -22.04 41.81
N SER A 250 12.64 -22.59 42.65
CA SER A 250 13.67 -21.84 43.40
C SER A 250 14.85 -21.36 42.54
N SER A 251 14.70 -21.21 41.22
CA SER A 251 15.79 -20.82 40.32
C SER A 251 15.55 -19.51 39.56
N VAL A 252 14.40 -18.86 39.72
CA VAL A 252 14.11 -17.56 39.05
C VAL A 252 14.69 -16.37 39.83
N ALA A 253 14.85 -16.50 41.15
CA ALA A 253 15.42 -15.46 42.01
C ALA A 253 16.93 -15.21 41.76
N GLU A 254 17.67 -16.24 41.34
CA GLU A 254 19.11 -16.13 41.03
C GLU A 254 19.37 -15.39 39.71
N CYS A 255 18.45 -15.49 38.73
CA CYS A 255 18.57 -14.77 37.46
C CYS A 255 18.32 -13.26 37.61
N TYR A 256 17.50 -12.83 38.58
CA TYR A 256 17.23 -11.41 38.82
C TYR A 256 18.41 -10.70 39.51
N GLN A 257 19.16 -11.39 40.38
CA GLN A 257 20.34 -10.80 41.04
C GLN A 257 21.51 -10.58 40.08
N LEU A 258 21.71 -11.46 39.10
CA LEU A 258 22.79 -11.33 38.11
C LEU A 258 22.61 -10.16 37.13
N ILE A 259 21.38 -9.68 36.93
CA ILE A 259 21.09 -8.56 36.03
C ILE A 259 21.27 -7.20 36.74
N GLU A 260 21.02 -7.13 38.05
CA GLU A 260 21.24 -5.92 38.84
C GLU A 260 22.73 -5.63 39.07
N GLU A 261 23.56 -6.66 39.31
CA GLU A 261 25.01 -6.47 39.52
C GLU A 261 25.73 -5.95 38.25
N GLN A 262 25.24 -6.29 37.06
CA GLN A 262 25.80 -5.80 35.78
C GLN A 262 25.44 -4.33 35.48
N LYS A 263 24.33 -3.81 36.03
CA LYS A 263 23.96 -2.39 35.88
C LYS A 263 24.73 -1.46 36.83
N ALA A 264 25.20 -1.96 37.98
CA ALA A 264 25.97 -1.17 38.93
C ALA A 264 27.43 -0.89 38.48
N HIS A 265 28.00 -1.72 37.60
CA HIS A 265 29.42 -1.61 37.21
C HIS A 265 29.72 -0.79 35.94
N THR A 266 28.72 -0.20 35.28
CA THR A 266 28.95 0.59 34.04
C THR A 266 28.81 2.10 34.24
N PHE A 267 28.55 2.58 35.47
CA PHE A 267 28.41 4.00 35.80
C PHE A 267 29.56 4.62 36.62
N VAL A 268 30.72 3.96 36.70
CA VAL A 268 31.95 4.54 37.26
C VAL A 268 33.11 4.31 36.29
N ASN A 269 33.15 5.09 35.21
CA ASN A 269 34.38 5.54 34.55
C ASN A 269 34.05 6.51 33.40
N ARG A 270 33.82 7.77 33.76
CA ARG A 270 34.06 8.93 32.90
C ARG A 270 34.26 10.17 33.79
N ILE A 271 35.50 10.32 34.27
CA ILE A 271 36.17 11.61 34.43
C ILE A 271 37.52 11.46 33.73
#